data_AF-A0A8H7VXJ8-F1
#
_entry.id   AF-A0A8H7VXJ8-F1
#
_cell.length_a   1.000
_cell.length_b   1.000
_cell.length_c   1.000
_cell.angle_alpha   90.00
_cell.angle_beta   90.00
_cell.angle_gamma   90.00
#
_symmetry.space_group_name_H-M   'P 1'
#
loop_
_entity.id
_entity.type
_entity.pdbx_description
1 polymer ?
#
loop_
_entity_poly.entity_id
_entity_poly.type
_entity_poly.pdbx_seq_one_letter_code
_entity_poly.pdbx_strand_id
1 'polypeptide(L)'
;MSPRLSPTSILSHLAWNKSKMLPAAWKAAFVEYGTAITTLQRAKRLNACLSDPAELLGELANPGHVGWDPLDQPDWLLLELENDILIREEQAQIARHMISPSSGTNCIMQFNMGLGKSSVVLPMVAVKLADGLKLIRVVVLKSLSTQMFHLLQNKLG
;
A
#
# COMPACT_ATOMS: atom_id res chain seq x y z
N MET A 1 3.71 4.59 -35.64
CA MET A 1 4.34 4.48 -34.31
C MET A 1 3.24 4.55 -33.27
N SER A 2 2.93 3.45 -32.58
CA SER A 2 2.06 3.48 -31.40
C SER A 2 2.87 3.95 -30.18
N PRO A 3 2.27 4.73 -29.26
CA PRO A 3 2.95 5.15 -28.04
C PRO A 3 3.31 3.92 -27.19
N ARG A 4 4.53 3.90 -26.65
CA ARG A 4 4.95 2.86 -25.68
C ARG A 4 4.28 3.15 -24.35
N LEU A 5 3.25 2.38 -24.02
CA LEU A 5 2.59 2.44 -22.72
C LEU A 5 3.32 1.50 -21.76
N SER A 6 3.99 2.04 -20.74
CA SER A 6 4.53 1.23 -19.65
C SER A 6 3.47 0.95 -18.59
N PRO A 7 3.62 -0.11 -17.77
CA PRO A 7 2.74 -0.34 -16.63
C PRO A 7 2.64 0.88 -15.71
N THR A 8 3.77 1.56 -15.45
CA THR A 8 3.83 2.78 -14.65
C THR A 8 3.04 3.93 -15.26
N SER A 9 3.09 4.15 -16.58
CA SER A 9 2.30 5.18 -17.23
C SER A 9 0.79 4.95 -17.04
N ILE A 10 0.33 3.70 -17.24
CA ILE A 10 -1.08 3.32 -17.08
C ILE A 10 -1.51 3.46 -15.62
N LEU A 11 -0.78 2.83 -14.70
CA LEU A 11 -1.15 2.76 -13.29
C LEU A 11 -1.01 4.11 -12.57
N SER A 12 -0.16 5.03 -13.06
CA SER A 12 -0.09 6.39 -12.50
C SER A 12 -1.43 7.14 -12.52
N HIS A 13 -2.37 6.73 -13.38
CA HIS A 13 -3.72 7.30 -13.41
C HIS A 13 -4.56 6.90 -12.20
N LEU A 14 -4.21 5.82 -11.48
CA LEU A 14 -4.87 5.41 -10.24
C LEU A 14 -4.51 6.28 -9.02
N ALA A 15 -3.47 7.11 -9.10
CA ALA A 15 -3.10 8.01 -8.02
C ALA A 15 -4.24 9.01 -7.72
N TRP A 16 -4.43 9.33 -6.43
CA TRP A 16 -5.51 10.18 -5.90
C TRP A 16 -6.03 11.30 -6.83
N ASN A 17 -5.14 12.15 -7.35
CA ASN A 17 -5.52 13.30 -8.17
C ASN A 17 -6.16 12.91 -9.51
N LYS A 18 -5.68 11.83 -10.13
CA LYS A 18 -6.11 11.37 -11.45
C LYS A 18 -7.27 10.37 -11.35
N SER A 19 -7.32 9.57 -10.28
CA SER A 19 -8.38 8.57 -10.09
C SER A 19 -9.77 9.18 -9.98
N LYS A 20 -9.91 10.42 -9.49
CA LYS A 20 -11.22 11.10 -9.39
C LYS A 20 -11.80 11.50 -10.75
N MET A 21 -10.95 11.65 -11.77
CA MET A 21 -11.37 12.06 -13.11
C MET A 21 -11.59 10.86 -14.06
N LEU A 22 -11.24 9.65 -13.61
CA LEU A 22 -11.38 8.43 -14.39
C LEU A 22 -12.83 7.96 -14.41
N PRO A 23 -13.39 7.64 -15.59
CA PRO A 23 -14.64 6.89 -15.67
C PRO A 23 -14.54 5.58 -14.89
N ALA A 24 -15.62 5.18 -14.22
CA ALA A 24 -15.64 4.00 -13.35
C ALA A 24 -15.15 2.72 -14.04
N ALA A 25 -15.53 2.52 -15.31
CA ALA A 25 -15.08 1.36 -16.10
C ALA A 25 -13.56 1.34 -16.31
N TRP A 26 -12.94 2.50 -16.58
CA TRP A 26 -11.50 2.60 -16.73
C TRP A 26 -10.76 2.43 -15.40
N LYS A 27 -11.31 2.99 -14.32
CA LYS A 27 -10.77 2.75 -12.98
C LYS A 27 -10.76 1.26 -12.66
N ALA A 28 -11.86 0.56 -12.93
CA ALA A 28 -11.95 -0.88 -12.71
C ALA A 28 -10.92 -1.67 -13.55
N ALA A 29 -10.80 -1.35 -14.85
CA ALA A 29 -9.83 -2.00 -15.72
C ALA A 29 -8.37 -1.77 -15.27
N PHE A 30 -8.04 -0.57 -14.82
CA PHE A 30 -6.69 -0.27 -14.32
C PHE A 30 -6.40 -0.94 -12.98
N VAL A 31 -7.39 -1.03 -12.10
CA VAL A 31 -7.27 -1.77 -10.84
C VAL A 31 -7.07 -3.26 -11.12
N GLU A 32 -7.86 -3.86 -12.00
CA GLU A 32 -7.70 -5.27 -12.41
C GLU A 32 -6.31 -5.53 -13.00
N TYR A 33 -5.83 -4.61 -13.85
CA TYR A 33 -4.47 -4.68 -14.40
C TYR A 33 -3.40 -4.62 -13.30
N GLY A 34 -3.54 -3.71 -12.33
CA GLY A 34 -2.63 -3.64 -11.18
C GLY A 34 -2.66 -4.89 -10.32
N THR A 35 -3.84 -5.43 -10.03
CA THR A 35 -4.02 -6.69 -9.29
C THR A 35 -3.40 -7.89 -10.02
N ALA A 36 -3.45 -7.92 -11.35
CA ALA A 36 -2.75 -8.95 -12.12
C ALA A 36 -1.22 -8.85 -11.97
N ILE A 37 -0.67 -7.64 -11.89
CA ILE A 37 0.75 -7.41 -11.65
C ILE A 37 1.14 -7.83 -10.22
N THR A 38 0.34 -7.49 -9.20
CA THR A 38 0.63 -7.94 -7.82
C THR A 38 0.57 -9.46 -7.69
N THR A 39 -0.32 -10.12 -8.45
CA THR A 39 -0.38 -11.59 -8.54
C THR A 39 0.91 -12.17 -9.13
N LEU A 40 1.43 -11.57 -10.21
CA LEU A 40 2.70 -11.98 -10.82
C LEU A 40 3.89 -11.75 -9.87
N GLN A 41 3.93 -10.60 -9.19
CA GLN A 41 4.93 -10.29 -8.17
C GLN A 41 4.91 -11.33 -7.04
N ARG A 42 3.73 -11.67 -6.52
CA ARG A 42 3.56 -12.71 -5.52
C ARG A 42 4.07 -14.06 -5.99
N ALA A 43 3.73 -14.48 -7.21
CA ALA A 43 4.21 -15.74 -7.77
C ALA A 43 5.75 -15.80 -7.84
N LYS A 44 6.40 -14.68 -8.19
CA LYS A 44 7.87 -14.58 -8.18
C LYS A 44 8.44 -14.70 -6.77
N ARG A 45 7.85 -14.03 -5.77
CA ARG A 45 8.26 -14.15 -4.37
C ARG A 45 8.09 -15.57 -3.84
N LEU A 46 6.94 -16.21 -4.10
CA LEU A 46 6.71 -17.62 -3.74
C LEU A 46 7.79 -18.54 -4.33
N ASN A 47 8.16 -18.32 -5.60
CA ASN A 47 9.22 -19.09 -6.24
C ASN A 47 10.61 -18.83 -5.64
N ALA A 48 10.89 -17.60 -5.21
CA ALA A 48 12.16 -17.26 -4.55
C ALA A 48 12.29 -17.88 -3.16
N CYS A 49 11.18 -18.07 -2.45
CA CYS A 49 11.16 -18.61 -1.09
C CYS A 49 11.11 -20.15 -1.02
N LEU A 50 11.17 -20.88 -2.15
CA LEU A 50 11.02 -22.34 -2.14
C LEU A 50 12.05 -23.08 -1.28
N SER A 51 13.23 -22.49 -1.06
CA SER A 51 14.28 -23.04 -0.20
C SER A 51 14.13 -22.70 1.29
N ASP A 52 13.24 -21.77 1.64
CA ASP A 52 12.97 -21.35 3.03
C ASP A 52 11.50 -21.63 3.39
N PRO A 53 11.23 -22.76 4.09
CA PRO A 53 9.87 -23.13 4.46
C PRO A 53 9.14 -22.09 5.32
N ALA A 54 9.85 -21.34 6.16
CA ALA A 54 9.23 -20.35 7.04
C ALA A 54 8.77 -19.12 6.25
N GLU A 55 9.60 -18.64 5.33
CA GLU A 55 9.26 -17.52 4.45
C GLU A 55 8.16 -17.90 3.46
N LEU A 56 8.23 -19.10 2.89
CA LEU A 56 7.20 -19.63 1.98
C LEU A 56 5.83 -19.73 2.67
N LEU A 57 5.77 -20.25 3.90
CA LEU A 57 4.54 -20.30 4.68
C LEU A 57 4.00 -18.89 4.96
N GLY A 58 4.87 -17.92 5.24
CA GLY A 58 4.49 -16.53 5.42
C GLY A 58 3.85 -15.91 4.18
N GLU A 59 4.42 -16.15 2.99
CA GLU A 59 3.90 -15.63 1.72
C GLU A 59 2.62 -16.35 1.26
N LEU A 60 2.50 -17.66 1.54
CA LEU A 60 1.28 -18.42 1.28
C LEU A 60 0.12 -17.97 2.18
N ALA A 61 0.40 -17.68 3.46
CA ALA A 61 -0.60 -17.23 4.42
C ALA A 61 -1.16 -15.83 4.11
N ASN A 62 -0.50 -15.04 3.27
CA ASN A 62 -0.95 -13.71 2.87
C ASN A 62 -1.40 -13.70 1.39
N PRO A 63 -2.69 -13.96 1.09
CA PRO A 63 -3.19 -13.90 -0.27
C PRO A 63 -3.22 -12.48 -0.87
N GLY A 64 -3.08 -11.43 -0.05
CA GLY A 64 -3.22 -10.04 -0.47
C GLY A 64 -4.68 -9.62 -0.62
N HIS A 65 -4.95 -8.31 -0.59
CA HIS A 65 -6.30 -7.73 -0.74
C HIS A 65 -7.37 -8.32 0.19
N VAL A 66 -6.99 -8.79 1.38
CA VAL A 66 -7.93 -9.23 2.42
C VAL A 66 -8.14 -8.11 3.41
N GLY A 67 -9.40 -7.84 3.74
CA GLY A 67 -9.75 -6.73 4.62
C GLY A 67 -9.53 -5.36 3.97
N TRP A 68 -9.42 -5.27 2.64
CA TRP A 68 -9.52 -4.04 1.85
C TRP A 68 -9.73 -4.33 0.36
N ASP A 69 -10.27 -3.36 -0.38
CA ASP A 69 -10.54 -3.48 -1.81
C ASP A 69 -9.68 -2.48 -2.61
N PRO A 70 -8.89 -2.94 -3.59
CA PRO A 70 -8.17 -2.09 -4.53
C PRO A 70 -9.01 -1.05 -5.27
N LEU A 71 -10.29 -1.32 -5.54
CA LEU A 71 -11.21 -0.36 -6.16
C LEU A 71 -11.51 0.83 -5.24
N ASP A 72 -11.72 0.55 -3.95
CA ASP A 72 -11.99 1.57 -2.94
C ASP A 72 -10.71 2.33 -2.57
N GLN A 73 -9.56 1.64 -2.65
CA GLN A 73 -8.29 2.11 -2.13
C GLN A 73 -7.13 1.95 -3.13
N PRO A 74 -7.20 2.63 -4.29
CA PRO A 74 -6.22 2.47 -5.37
C PRO A 74 -4.81 2.93 -4.97
N ASP A 75 -4.67 3.90 -4.05
CA ASP A 75 -3.36 4.33 -3.56
C ASP A 75 -2.63 3.21 -2.79
N TRP A 76 -3.37 2.31 -2.13
CA TRP A 76 -2.76 1.16 -1.45
C TRP A 76 -2.30 0.09 -2.44
N LEU A 77 -3.03 -0.10 -3.54
CA LEU A 77 -2.60 -0.96 -4.65
C LEU A 77 -1.31 -0.43 -5.28
N LEU A 78 -1.21 0.89 -5.51
CA LEU A 78 0.03 1.50 -6.00
C LEU A 78 1.19 1.29 -5.04
N LEU A 79 0.93 1.41 -3.73
CA LEU A 79 1.92 1.14 -2.71
C LEU A 79 2.42 -0.30 -2.74
N GLU A 80 1.55 -1.30 -2.93
CA GLU A 80 1.97 -2.69 -3.12
C GLU A 80 2.87 -2.86 -4.35
N LEU A 81 2.45 -2.30 -5.48
CA LEU A 81 3.12 -2.42 -6.76
C LEU A 81 4.52 -1.81 -6.76
N GLU A 82 4.66 -0.59 -6.24
CA GLU A 82 5.96 0.11 -6.17
C GLU A 82 6.94 -0.56 -5.23
N ASN A 83 6.42 -1.27 -4.22
CA ASN A 83 7.24 -1.85 -3.16
C ASN A 83 7.44 -3.36 -3.28
N ASP A 84 6.81 -3.99 -4.26
CA ASP A 84 6.82 -5.44 -4.46
C ASP A 84 6.43 -6.21 -3.18
N ILE A 85 5.35 -5.76 -2.53
CA ILE A 85 4.79 -6.40 -1.32
C ILE A 85 3.29 -6.66 -1.49
N LEU A 86 2.73 -7.48 -0.61
CA LEU A 86 1.29 -7.53 -0.37
C LEU A 86 0.97 -7.06 1.05
N ILE A 87 0.01 -6.15 1.16
CA ILE A 87 -0.53 -5.64 2.42
C ILE A 87 -1.26 -6.78 3.12
N ARG A 88 -0.83 -7.07 4.35
CA ARG A 88 -1.47 -8.08 5.19
C ARG A 88 -2.79 -7.56 5.74
N GLU A 89 -3.73 -8.47 5.98
CA GLU A 89 -5.03 -8.11 6.55
C GLU A 89 -4.91 -7.32 7.86
N GLU A 90 -4.05 -7.76 8.78
CA GLU A 90 -3.79 -7.05 10.05
C GLU A 90 -3.31 -5.61 9.82
N GLN A 91 -2.45 -5.39 8.82
CA GLN A 91 -1.96 -4.05 8.48
C GLN A 91 -3.09 -3.16 7.94
N ALA A 92 -3.96 -3.71 7.08
CA ALA A 92 -5.12 -3.01 6.55
C ALA A 92 -6.16 -2.68 7.64
N GLN A 93 -6.42 -3.62 8.55
CA GLN A 93 -7.30 -3.41 9.69
C GLN A 93 -6.79 -2.29 10.60
N ILE A 94 -5.50 -2.30 10.94
CA ILE A 94 -4.90 -1.25 11.77
C ILE A 94 -4.91 0.10 11.05
N ALA A 95 -4.54 0.14 9.77
CA ALA A 95 -4.59 1.37 8.98
C ALA A 95 -5.99 1.99 8.98
N ARG A 96 -7.03 1.19 8.77
CA ARG A 96 -8.44 1.63 8.83
C ARG A 96 -8.80 2.19 10.20
N HIS A 97 -8.43 1.51 11.27
CA HIS A 97 -8.70 1.98 12.62
C HIS A 97 -8.00 3.31 12.92
N MET A 98 -6.79 3.52 12.39
CA MET A 98 -6.08 4.80 12.51
C MET A 98 -6.70 5.92 11.67
N ILE A 99 -7.22 5.59 10.48
CA ILE A 99 -7.86 6.56 9.57
C ILE A 99 -9.24 6.99 10.08
N SER A 100 -10.01 6.05 10.61
CA SER A 100 -11.38 6.26 11.08
C SER A 100 -11.62 5.45 12.36
N PRO A 101 -11.14 5.95 13.51
CA PRO A 101 -11.37 5.31 14.79
C PRO A 101 -12.86 5.39 15.15
N SER A 102 -13.39 4.33 15.77
CA SER A 102 -14.81 4.23 16.15
C SER A 102 -15.25 5.30 17.15
N SER A 103 -14.31 5.85 17.93
CA SER A 103 -14.57 6.98 18.84
C SER A 103 -14.77 8.31 18.12
N GLY A 104 -14.40 8.42 16.84
CA GLY A 104 -14.34 9.69 16.10
C GLY A 104 -13.28 10.67 16.63
N THR A 105 -12.42 10.21 17.54
CA THR A 105 -11.38 11.02 18.21
C THR A 105 -10.01 10.35 18.09
N ASN A 106 -8.99 10.93 18.74
CA ASN A 106 -7.63 10.39 18.71
C ASN A 106 -7.58 8.91 19.15
N CYS A 107 -6.76 8.11 18.47
CA CYS A 107 -6.51 6.70 18.83
C CYS A 107 -5.06 6.50 19.31
N ILE A 108 -4.86 5.54 20.21
CA ILE A 108 -3.54 5.04 20.61
C ILE A 108 -3.44 3.59 20.16
N MET A 109 -2.36 3.25 19.46
CA MET A 109 -2.13 1.90 18.92
C MET A 109 -0.84 1.33 19.49
N GLN A 110 -0.88 0.06 19.90
CA GLN A 110 0.30 -0.73 20.25
C GLN A 110 0.54 -1.81 19.20
N PHE A 111 1.80 -2.02 18.88
CA PHE A 111 2.24 -2.72 17.69
C PHE A 111 3.30 -3.77 18.06
N ASN A 112 3.04 -5.04 17.81
CA ASN A 112 4.04 -6.13 17.93
C ASN A 112 5.26 -5.93 17.00
N MET A 113 6.48 -6.22 17.45
CA MET A 113 7.66 -5.97 16.61
C MET A 113 7.75 -6.93 15.40
N GLY A 114 8.38 -6.47 14.30
CA GLY A 114 8.77 -7.33 13.17
C GLY A 114 7.75 -7.47 12.02
N LEU A 115 6.54 -6.91 12.11
CA LEU A 115 5.48 -7.09 11.09
C LEU A 115 5.35 -5.94 10.09
N GLY A 116 6.38 -5.10 9.92
CA GLY A 116 6.37 -4.00 8.94
C GLY A 116 5.43 -2.84 9.28
N LYS A 117 5.16 -2.59 10.56
CA LYS A 117 4.11 -1.67 11.02
C LYS A 117 4.40 -0.22 10.64
N SER A 118 5.59 0.30 10.95
CA SER A 118 5.97 1.66 10.54
C SER A 118 6.33 1.76 9.05
N SER A 119 6.74 0.67 8.41
CA SER A 119 7.19 0.68 7.01
C SER A 119 6.07 0.47 5.99
N VAL A 120 4.89 0.03 6.42
CA VAL A 120 3.72 -0.24 5.57
C VAL A 120 2.50 0.53 6.06
N VAL A 121 2.10 0.39 7.33
CA VAL A 121 0.86 1.01 7.87
C VAL A 121 0.95 2.53 7.83
N LEU A 122 2.08 3.10 8.23
CA LEU A 122 2.23 4.55 8.24
C LEU A 122 2.11 5.18 6.83
N PRO A 123 2.82 4.70 5.80
CA PRO A 123 2.56 5.09 4.41
C PRO A 123 1.09 4.96 3.98
N MET A 124 0.44 3.83 4.29
CA MET A 124 -0.97 3.60 3.95
C MET A 124 -1.91 4.65 4.57
N VAL A 125 -1.68 5.00 5.83
CA VAL A 125 -2.45 6.02 6.55
C VAL A 125 -2.15 7.41 5.99
N ALA A 126 -0.87 7.71 5.76
CA ALA A 126 -0.44 9.00 5.25
C ALA A 126 -1.03 9.29 3.87
N VAL A 127 -0.97 8.34 2.93
CA VAL A 127 -1.49 8.54 1.56
C VAL A 127 -3.01 8.68 1.55
N LYS A 128 -3.73 7.94 2.40
CA LYS A 128 -5.19 8.03 2.47
C LYS A 128 -5.67 9.34 3.11
N LEU A 129 -4.98 9.84 4.13
CA LEU A 129 -5.38 11.07 4.82
C LEU A 129 -4.93 12.35 4.08
N ALA A 130 -3.88 12.28 3.26
CA ALA A 130 -3.39 13.39 2.44
C ALA A 130 -4.30 13.63 1.21
N ASP A 131 -5.48 14.17 1.45
CA ASP A 131 -6.53 14.38 0.44
C ASP A 131 -6.32 15.61 -0.48
N GLY A 132 -5.18 16.29 -0.36
CA GLY A 132 -4.85 17.54 -1.06
C GLY A 132 -5.29 18.81 -0.32
N LEU A 133 -6.12 18.69 0.72
CA LEU A 133 -6.53 19.78 1.61
C LEU A 133 -5.89 19.64 3.00
N LYS A 134 -5.61 18.39 3.41
CA LYS A 134 -4.97 18.06 4.68
C LYS A 134 -3.48 17.79 4.50
N LEU A 135 -2.67 18.42 5.35
CA LEU A 135 -1.25 18.12 5.49
C LEU A 135 -1.03 17.13 6.63
N ILE A 136 -0.46 15.96 6.30
CA ILE A 136 -0.13 14.92 7.28
C ILE A 136 1.27 15.16 7.84
N ARG A 137 1.39 15.11 9.17
CA ARG A 137 2.65 15.26 9.88
C ARG A 137 2.99 13.98 10.63
N VAL A 138 4.15 13.41 10.34
CA VAL A 138 4.71 12.26 11.06
C VAL A 138 5.74 12.77 12.06
N VAL A 139 5.51 12.53 13.35
CA VAL A 139 6.43 12.92 14.42
C VAL A 139 7.11 11.67 14.95
N VAL A 140 8.44 11.67 14.96
CA VAL A 140 9.28 10.57 15.43
C VAL A 140 10.38 11.08 16.35
N LEU A 141 11.05 10.18 17.08
CA LEU A 141 12.25 10.51 17.85
C LEU A 141 13.35 11.08 16.92
N LYS A 142 14.17 11.99 17.45
CA LYS A 142 15.25 12.64 16.68
C LYS A 142 16.20 11.64 16.01
N SER A 143 16.49 10.52 16.66
CA SER A 143 17.35 9.46 16.11
C SER A 143 16.74 8.73 14.91
N LEU A 144 15.42 8.77 14.75
CA LEU A 144 14.68 8.05 13.70
C LEU A 144 14.20 8.97 12.56
N SER A 145 14.39 10.29 12.67
CA SER A 145 13.84 11.26 11.71
C SER A 145 14.36 11.05 10.29
N THR A 146 15.68 10.93 10.12
CA THR A 146 16.31 10.71 8.82
C THR A 146 15.86 9.39 8.20
N GLN A 147 15.82 8.32 9.00
CA GLN A 147 15.36 7.01 8.53
C GLN A 147 13.89 7.06 8.08
N MET A 148 13.03 7.72 8.86
CA MET A 148 11.62 7.85 8.52
C MET A 148 11.40 8.70 7.27
N PHE A 149 12.17 9.78 7.10
CA PHE A 149 12.12 10.61 5.90
C PHE A 149 12.44 9.79 4.64
N HIS A 150 13.56 9.08 4.62
CA HIS A 150 13.93 8.23 3.47
C HIS A 150 12.93 7.12 3.23
N LEU A 151 12.37 6.54 4.29
CA LEU A 151 11.32 5.53 4.16
C LEU A 151 10.10 6.11 3.44
N LEU A 152 9.57 7.24 3.92
CA LEU A 152 8.38 7.85 3.33
C LEU A 152 8.63 8.29 1.88
N GLN A 153 9.80 8.87 1.61
CA GLN A 153 10.20 9.26 0.25
C GLN A 153 10.25 8.03 -0.67
N ASN A 154 10.92 6.95 -0.25
CA ASN A 154 11.01 5.74 -1.07
C ASN A 154 9.65 5.04 -1.27
N LYS A 155 8.74 5.13 -0.29
CA LYS A 155 7.44 4.46 -0.33
C LYS A 155 6.34 5.24 -1.05
N LEU A 156 6.46 6.57 -1.15
CA LEU A 156 5.42 7.47 -1.64
C LEU A 156 5.85 8.37 -2.81
N GLY A 157 7.15 8.40 -3.15
CA GLY A 157 7.73 9.28 -4.16
C GLY A 157 8.33 10.55 -3.58
#